data_AF-A0A109JDV5-F1
#
_entry.id   AF-A0A109JDV5-F1
#
_cell.length_a   1.000
_cell.length_b   1.000
_cell.length_c   1.000
_cell.angle_alpha   90.00
_cell.angle_beta   90.00
_cell.angle_gamma   90.00
#
_symmetry.space_group_name_H-M   'P 1'
#
loop_
_entity.id
_entity.type
_entity.pdbx_description
1 polymer ?
#
loop_
_entity_poly.entity_id
_entity_poly.type
_entity_poly.pdbx_seq_one_letter_code
_entity_poly.pdbx_strand_id
1 'polypeptide(L)' 'MLLRLPASQREAVRLAANGRPLLDEMLGAYEEACLALERFRKEASAELTLVDEYEELCVELEGDVMREVFGARR' A
#
# COMPACT_ATOMS: atom_id res chain seq x y z
N MET A 1 -3.04 -4.72 4.75
CA MET A 1 -2.01 -5.78 4.82
C MET A 1 -0.89 -5.55 3.80
N LEU A 2 0.37 -5.37 4.23
CA LEU A 2 1.60 -5.20 3.42
C LEU A 2 2.06 -6.48 2.68
N LEU A 3 1.13 -7.25 2.11
CA LEU A 3 1.41 -8.60 1.62
C LEU A 3 2.47 -8.67 0.52
N ARG A 4 2.65 -7.58 -0.24
CA ARG A 4 3.57 -7.53 -1.38
C ARG A 4 5.02 -7.25 -1.00
N LEU A 5 5.27 -6.50 0.08
CA LEU A 5 6.63 -6.17 0.48
C LEU A 5 7.31 -7.36 1.17
N PRO A 6 8.57 -7.68 0.85
CA PRO A 6 9.42 -8.58 1.63
C PRO A 6 9.38 -8.27 3.13
N ALA A 7 9.49 -9.30 3.97
CA ALA A 7 9.42 -9.15 5.43
C ALA A 7 10.40 -8.12 6.00
N SER A 8 11.61 -8.04 5.43
CA SER A 8 12.62 -7.04 5.79
C SER A 8 12.21 -5.61 5.45
N GLN A 9 11.52 -5.41 4.32
CA GLN A 9 11.04 -4.09 3.90
C GLN A 9 9.86 -3.63 4.76
N ARG A 10 8.96 -4.55 5.13
CA ARG A 10 7.85 -4.25 6.05
C ARG A 10 8.34 -3.74 7.40
N GLU A 11 9.38 -4.36 7.95
CA GLU A 11 9.94 -3.94 9.22
C GLU A 11 10.60 -2.55 9.12
N ALA A 12 11.36 -2.31 8.05
CA ALA A 12 11.96 -1.00 7.80
C ALA A 12 10.91 0.11 7.62
N VAL A 13 9.81 -0.17 6.91
CA VAL A 13 8.68 0.76 6.74
C VAL A 13 8.01 1.06 8.09
N ARG A 14 7.75 0.06 8.92
CA ARG A 14 7.18 0.25 10.27
C ARG A 14 8.08 1.08 11.17
N LEU A 15 9.38 0.80 11.16
CA LEU A 15 10.35 1.57 11.93
C LEU A 15 10.43 3.02 11.45
N ALA A 16 10.37 3.25 10.13
CA ALA A 16 10.39 4.58 9.53
C ALA A 16 9.10 5.38 9.80
N ALA A 17 7.94 4.71 9.92
CA ALA A 17 6.66 5.36 10.24
C ALA A 17 6.62 5.95 11.66
N ASN A 18 7.43 5.42 12.58
CA ASN A 18 7.46 5.89 13.95
C ASN A 18 7.90 7.37 14.03
N GLY A 19 6.98 8.26 14.37
CA GLY A 19 7.21 9.70 14.43
C GLY A 19 7.11 10.43 13.08
N ARG A 20 6.63 9.79 12.02
CA ARG A 20 6.37 10.40 10.70
C ARG A 20 4.87 10.34 10.36
N PRO A 21 4.06 11.35 10.75
CA PRO A 21 2.60 11.34 10.53
C PRO A 21 2.18 11.13 9.07
N LEU A 22 2.88 11.77 8.14
CA LEU A 22 2.63 11.60 6.70
C LEU A 22 2.81 10.14 6.25
N LEU A 23 3.83 9.45 6.76
CA LEU A 23 4.08 8.06 6.40
C LEU A 23 3.03 7.13 7.03
N ASP A 24 2.54 7.46 8.23
CA ASP A 24 1.44 6.74 8.86
C ASP A 24 0.12 6.89 8.06
N GLU A 25 -0.19 8.11 7.60
CA GLU A 25 -1.33 8.37 6.72
C GLU A 25 -1.23 7.61 5.39
N MET A 26 -0.06 7.60 4.76
CA MET A 26 0.18 6.84 3.52
C MET A 26 0.02 5.33 3.72
N LEU A 27 0.46 4.80 4.86
CA LEU A 27 0.26 3.40 5.21
C LEU A 27 -1.22 3.06 5.44
N GLY A 28 -1.97 3.98 6.07
CA GLY A 28 -3.42 3.86 6.22
C GLY A 28 -4.13 3.81 4.87
N ALA A 29 -3.81 4.73 3.96
CA ALA A 29 -4.39 4.77 2.61
C ALA A 29 -4.06 3.50 1.80
N TYR A 30 -2.82 3.03 1.86
CA TYR A 30 -2.41 1.78 1.21
C TYR A 30 -3.16 0.56 1.78
N GLU A 31 -3.32 0.50 3.11
CA GLU A 31 -4.09 -0.58 3.74
C GLU A 31 -5.56 -0.55 3.33
N GLU A 32 -6.18 0.63 3.30
CA GLU A 32 -7.56 0.79 2.87
C GLU A 32 -7.78 0.37 1.42
N ALA A 33 -6.89 0.77 0.50
CA ALA A 33 -6.92 0.35 -0.90
C ALA A 33 -6.79 -1.17 -1.05
N CYS A 34 -5.88 -1.80 -0.30
CA CYS A 34 -5.74 -3.26 -0.27
C CYS A 34 -7.02 -3.96 0.20
N LEU A 35 -7.65 -3.44 1.26
CA LEU A 35 -8.90 -4.00 1.80
C LEU A 35 -10.06 -3.85 0.80
N ALA A 36 -10.14 -2.71 0.10
CA ALA A 36 -11.12 -2.50 -0.95
C ALA A 36 -10.92 -3.47 -2.12
N LEU A 37 -9.67 -3.62 -2.60
CA LEU A 37 -9.31 -4.57 -3.64
C LEU A 37 -9.67 -6.01 -3.27
N GLU A 38 -9.38 -6.43 -2.04
CA GLU A 38 -9.78 -7.75 -1.55
C GLU A 38 -11.29 -7.95 -1.56
N ARG A 39 -12.06 -6.91 -1.26
CA ARG A 39 -13.53 -6.97 -1.30
C ARG A 39 -14.02 -7.11 -2.72
N PHE A 40 -13.52 -6.32 -3.67
CA PHE A 40 -13.90 -6.42 -5.08
C PHE A 40 -13.56 -7.80 -5.65
N ARG A 41 -12.38 -8.35 -5.33
CA ARG A 41 -12.01 -9.71 -5.77
C ARG A 41 -12.91 -10.82 -5.21
N LYS A 42 -13.49 -10.63 -4.03
CA LYS A 42 -14.41 -11.59 -3.38
C LYS A 42 -15.86 -11.42 -3.86
N GLU A 43 -16.18 -10.26 -4.42
CA GLU A 43 -17.52 -9.92 -4.88
C GLU A 43 -17.73 -10.43 -6.32
N ALA A 44 -18.56 -11.46 -6.48
CA ALA A 44 -18.82 -12.09 -7.78
C ALA A 44 -19.43 -11.15 -8.84
N SER A 45 -19.95 -10.00 -8.41
CA SER A 45 -20.53 -8.95 -9.25
C SER A 45 -19.61 -7.75 -9.44
N ALA A 46 -18.40 -7.74 -8.89
CA ALA A 46 -17.47 -6.64 -9.10
C ALA A 46 -17.09 -6.54 -10.58
N GLU A 47 -17.11 -5.33 -11.11
CA GLU A 47 -16.59 -5.08 -12.45
C GLU A 47 -15.09 -5.36 -12.48
N LEU A 48 -14.63 -6.13 -13.47
CA LEU A 48 -13.20 -6.43 -13.66
C LEU A 48 -12.37 -5.15 -13.72
N THR A 49 -12.93 -4.09 -14.31
CA THR A 49 -12.34 -2.75 -14.35
C THR A 49 -12.03 -2.19 -12.96
N LEU A 50 -12.93 -2.36 -11.98
CA LEU A 50 -12.71 -1.87 -10.61
C LEU A 50 -11.60 -2.65 -9.90
N VAL A 51 -11.46 -3.94 -10.20
CA VAL A 51 -10.36 -4.74 -9.68
C VAL A 51 -9.03 -4.24 -10.26
N ASP A 52 -8.97 -4.01 -11.57
CA ASP A 52 -7.77 -3.52 -12.25
C ASP A 52 -7.36 -2.11 -11.76
N GLU A 53 -8.32 -1.19 -11.63
CA GLU A 53 -8.08 0.16 -11.11
C GLU A 53 -7.55 0.15 -9.67
N TYR A 54 -8.13 -0.69 -8.81
CA TYR A 54 -7.67 -0.80 -7.42
C TYR A 54 -6.34 -1.57 -7.31
N GLU A 55 -6.03 -2.46 -8.25
CA GLU A 55 -4.69 -3.06 -8.36
C GLU A 55 -3.64 -2.01 -8.68
N GLU A 56 -3.90 -1.15 -9.66
CA GLU A 56 -3.00 -0.05 -10.04
C GLU A 56 -2.81 0.93 -8.88
N LEU A 57 -3.91 1.35 -8.23
CA LEU A 57 -3.86 2.22 -7.05
C LEU A 57 -3.01 1.63 -5.92
N CYS A 58 -3.13 0.32 -5.66
CA CYS A 58 -2.29 -0.34 -4.65
C CYS A 58 -0.81 -0.28 -5.02
N VAL A 59 -0.46 -0.44 -6.30
CA VAL A 59 0.92 -0.36 -6.78
C VAL A 59 1.47 1.06 -6.66
N GLU A 60 0.67 2.07 -6.98
CA GLU A 60 1.07 3.48 -6.86
C GLU A 60 1.35 3.86 -5.40
N LEU A 61 0.41 3.56 -4.49
CA LEU A 61 0.55 3.82 -3.06
C LEU A 61 1.75 3.09 -2.45
N GLU A 62 1.99 1.83 -2.86
CA GLU A 62 3.19 1.09 -2.46
C GLU A 62 4.47 1.78 -2.92
N GLY A 63 4.51 2.23 -4.18
CA GLY A 63 5.64 2.96 -4.74
C GLY A 63 5.95 4.25 -3.99
N ASP A 64 4.91 4.99 -3.59
CA ASP A 64 5.05 6.23 -2.83
C ASP A 64 5.56 5.97 -1.41
N VAL A 65 5.03 4.97 -0.71
CA VAL A 65 5.54 4.54 0.61
C VAL A 65 7.01 4.13 0.50
N MET A 66 7.38 3.36 -0.52
CA MET A 66 8.77 2.93 -0.74
C MET A 66 9.69 4.11 -1.04
N ARG A 67 9.22 5.11 -1.80
CA ARG A 67 9.98 6.33 -2.06
C ARG A 67 10.17 7.16 -0.80
N GLU A 68 9.16 7.26 0.05
CA GLU A 68 9.28 8.01 1.31
C GLU A 68 10.17 7.34 2.35
N VAL A 69 10.22 6.01 2.37
CA VAL A 69 11.04 5.26 3.32
C VAL A 69 12.49 5.07 2.84
N PHE A 70 12.68 4.78 1.55
CA PHE A 70 13.99 4.39 0.99
C PHE A 70 14.57 5.42 0.02
N GLY A 71 13.79 6.42 -0.40
CA GLY A 71 14.13 7.39 -1.45
C GLY A 71 14.82 8.68 -0.97
N ALA A 72 15.46 8.68 0.19
CA ALA A 72 16.36 9.76 0.62
C ALA A 72 17.81 9.26 0.74
N ARG A 73 18.43 8.94 -0.40
CA ARG A 73 19.89 8.87 -0.52
C ARG A 73 20.31 9.44 -1.88
N ARG A 74 20.45 10.77 -1.94
CA ARG A 74 21.35 11.43 -2.89
C ARG A 74 22.46 12.08 -2.09
#